data_AF-A0AAE2D9C1-F1
#
_entry.id   AF-A0AAE2D9C1-F1
#
_cell.length_a   1.000
_cell.length_b   1.000
_cell.length_c   1.000
_cell.angle_alpha   90.00
_cell.angle_beta   90.00
_cell.angle_gamma   90.00
#
_symmetry.space_group_name_H-M   'P 1'
#
loop_
_entity.id
_entity.type
_entity.pdbx_description
1 polymer ?
#
loop_
_entity_poly.entity_id
_entity_poly.type
_entity_poly.pdbx_seq_one_letter_code
_entity_poly.pdbx_strand_id
1 'polypeptide(L)'
;MTVRFRDSLRWLSKLNKILPTVKRLNGHELPRTVQFAIEQGPDSSSKRPQTKPLPQSILGFFPNDEVKIALLSFLKLYLSRYDSKPRGESLLPYYTTVSQLAFSVAPENRLSNTQNTFTARVEIENSSGQSSTSYLTTSRLTQAHFSRSRNLLRCRDQTRRRDMIIRGSLAIAHFLDELPSTEHQLESLSVDVAFHSATQIVFTMGGVFYEVSPMNSNSVTSSSLEKSVRKVLRCFTRTMILVAPGGHVIQDDYIVSNPSTSLCKKYITEMATKCKLGNQVPNQQNSVTNSSLDAPDIKDNIVLEFSQRTGMNIPFSKQCLDEYGWDTNAALSAFETMNSAGKIPPEAFSV
;
A
#
# COMPACT_ATOMS: atom_id res chain seq x y z
N MET A 1 -19.85 -54.95 -54.61
CA MET A 1 -18.55 -54.26 -54.44
C MET A 1 -18.64 -53.19 -53.32
N THR A 2 -19.34 -53.50 -52.22
CA THR A 2 -19.85 -52.51 -51.25
C THR A 2 -19.22 -52.63 -49.85
N VAL A 3 -18.25 -53.53 -49.69
CA VAL A 3 -17.59 -53.79 -48.39
C VAL A 3 -16.38 -52.85 -48.17
N ARG A 4 -15.65 -52.45 -49.22
CA ARG A 4 -14.43 -51.62 -49.08
C ARG A 4 -14.67 -50.15 -48.67
N PHE A 5 -15.85 -49.59 -48.92
CA PHE A 5 -16.12 -48.16 -48.65
C PHE A 5 -16.41 -47.87 -47.17
N ARG A 6 -17.04 -48.81 -46.45
CA ARG A 6 -17.35 -48.65 -45.02
C ARG A 6 -16.10 -48.70 -44.13
N ASP A 7 -15.13 -49.53 -44.50
CA ASP A 7 -13.85 -49.62 -43.79
C ASP A 7 -12.99 -48.37 -44.00
N SER A 8 -13.05 -47.77 -45.19
CA SER A 8 -12.37 -46.51 -45.51
C SER A 8 -12.83 -45.36 -44.61
N LEU A 9 -14.14 -45.16 -44.42
CA LEU A 9 -14.67 -44.07 -43.58
C LEU A 9 -14.35 -44.27 -42.08
N ARG A 10 -14.42 -45.51 -41.58
CA ARG A 10 -14.02 -45.82 -40.20
C ARG A 10 -12.53 -45.61 -39.99
N TRP A 11 -11.70 -46.01 -40.95
CA TRP A 11 -10.27 -45.78 -40.90
C TRP A 11 -9.92 -44.29 -40.97
N LEU A 12 -10.59 -43.51 -41.83
CA LEU A 12 -10.42 -42.06 -41.93
C LEU A 12 -10.79 -41.35 -40.62
N SER A 13 -11.86 -41.77 -39.93
CA SER A 13 -12.20 -41.24 -38.61
C SER A 13 -11.14 -41.56 -37.54
N LYS A 14 -10.54 -42.75 -37.59
CA LYS A 14 -9.42 -43.12 -36.70
C LYS A 14 -8.17 -42.30 -37.02
N LEU A 15 -7.86 -42.10 -38.31
CA LEU A 15 -6.73 -41.32 -38.76
C LEU A 15 -6.86 -39.85 -38.31
N ASN A 16 -8.04 -39.24 -38.47
CA ASN A 16 -8.29 -37.87 -38.05
C ASN A 16 -8.19 -37.69 -36.53
N LYS A 17 -8.48 -38.74 -35.75
CA LYS A 17 -8.28 -38.74 -34.29
C LYS A 17 -6.80 -38.79 -33.89
N ILE A 18 -5.95 -39.44 -34.69
CA ILE A 18 -4.51 -39.60 -34.41
C ILE A 18 -3.71 -38.40 -34.97
N LEU A 19 -4.10 -37.88 -36.12
CA LEU A 19 -3.40 -36.81 -36.85
C LEU A 19 -4.39 -35.69 -37.29
N PRO A 20 -4.97 -34.94 -36.34
CA PRO A 20 -6.04 -33.98 -36.62
C PRO A 20 -5.61 -32.79 -37.50
N THR A 21 -4.32 -32.56 -37.67
CA THR A 21 -3.76 -31.45 -38.45
C THR A 21 -3.45 -31.80 -39.91
N VAL A 22 -3.51 -33.09 -40.28
CA VAL A 22 -3.17 -33.54 -41.64
C VAL A 22 -4.34 -33.27 -42.59
N LYS A 23 -4.08 -32.45 -43.61
CA LYS A 23 -5.10 -32.00 -44.58
C LYS A 23 -5.14 -32.86 -45.86
N ARG A 24 -4.05 -33.55 -46.20
CA ARG A 24 -3.92 -34.35 -47.42
C ARG A 24 -3.19 -35.65 -47.12
N LEU A 25 -3.64 -36.74 -47.75
CA LEU A 25 -2.96 -38.04 -47.68
C LEU A 25 -2.90 -38.65 -49.09
N ASN A 26 -1.71 -39.06 -49.52
CA ASN A 26 -1.45 -39.64 -50.85
C ASN A 26 -2.01 -38.80 -52.01
N GLY A 27 -1.89 -37.47 -51.92
CA GLY A 27 -2.35 -36.52 -52.94
C GLY A 27 -3.84 -36.16 -52.88
N HIS A 28 -4.67 -36.91 -52.15
CA HIS A 28 -6.09 -36.64 -51.98
C HIS A 28 -6.37 -35.77 -50.74
N GLU A 29 -7.29 -34.81 -50.87
CA GLU A 29 -7.76 -34.02 -49.73
C GLU A 29 -8.62 -34.87 -48.79
N LEU A 30 -8.35 -34.77 -47.50
CA LEU A 30 -9.15 -35.46 -46.48
C LEU A 30 -10.42 -34.62 -46.18
N PRO A 31 -11.57 -35.26 -45.94
CA PRO A 31 -12.79 -34.55 -45.58
C PRO A 31 -12.57 -33.74 -44.30
N ARG A 32 -12.72 -32.41 -44.39
CA ARG A 32 -12.62 -31.53 -43.22
C ARG A 32 -13.77 -31.85 -42.28
N THR A 33 -13.47 -32.46 -41.14
CA THR A 33 -14.44 -32.53 -40.05
C THR A 33 -14.57 -31.12 -39.48
N VAL A 34 -15.74 -30.51 -39.62
CA VAL A 34 -16.03 -29.17 -39.08
C VAL A 34 -15.99 -29.27 -37.56
N GLN A 35 -14.87 -28.87 -36.95
CA GLN A 35 -14.81 -28.68 -35.51
C GLN A 35 -15.34 -27.28 -35.20
N PHE A 36 -16.44 -27.22 -34.46
CA PHE A 36 -16.91 -25.96 -33.90
C PHE A 36 -15.91 -25.51 -32.83
N ALA A 37 -15.64 -24.21 -32.71
CA ALA A 37 -14.68 -23.67 -31.73
C ALA A 37 -14.99 -24.03 -30.27
N ILE A 38 -16.19 -24.54 -30.00
CA ILE A 38 -16.65 -25.05 -28.70
C ILE A 38 -16.06 -26.45 -28.40
N GLU A 39 -15.65 -27.22 -29.43
CA GLU A 39 -15.07 -28.56 -29.31
C GLU A 39 -13.55 -28.56 -29.08
N GLN A 40 -12.90 -27.38 -29.00
CA GLN A 40 -11.56 -27.26 -28.42
C GLN A 40 -11.62 -27.39 -26.89
N GLY A 41 -12.14 -28.52 -26.42
CA GLY A 41 -11.65 -29.10 -25.18
C GLY A 41 -10.21 -29.58 -25.42
N PRO A 42 -9.30 -29.38 -24.46
CA PRO A 42 -7.95 -29.90 -24.56
C PRO A 42 -8.02 -31.43 -24.70
N ASP A 43 -7.03 -32.02 -25.34
CA ASP A 43 -6.84 -33.45 -25.54
C ASP A 43 -7.74 -34.34 -24.67
N SER A 44 -8.45 -35.29 -25.30
CA SER A 44 -9.12 -36.39 -24.59
C SER A 44 -8.17 -37.29 -23.75
N SER A 45 -6.90 -36.88 -23.56
CA SER A 45 -5.92 -37.46 -22.64
C SER A 45 -5.41 -36.47 -21.56
N SER A 46 -5.72 -35.17 -21.60
CA SER A 46 -5.27 -34.19 -20.60
C SER A 46 -6.47 -33.64 -19.80
N LYS A 47 -6.70 -34.21 -18.61
CA LYS A 47 -7.77 -33.82 -17.66
C LYS A 47 -7.58 -32.42 -17.02
N ARG A 48 -7.02 -31.43 -17.72
CA ARG A 48 -6.89 -30.06 -17.19
C ARG A 48 -7.61 -29.06 -18.09
N PRO A 49 -8.68 -28.40 -17.62
CA PRO A 49 -9.31 -27.32 -18.39
C PRO A 49 -8.27 -26.23 -18.67
N GLN A 50 -8.30 -25.66 -19.88
CA GLN A 50 -7.46 -24.51 -20.24
C GLN A 50 -7.75 -23.35 -19.27
N THR A 51 -6.78 -23.02 -18.43
CA THR A 51 -6.90 -21.92 -17.46
C THR A 51 -6.73 -20.60 -18.21
N LYS A 52 -7.81 -19.82 -18.33
CA LYS A 52 -7.69 -18.42 -18.76
C LYS A 52 -6.83 -17.67 -17.74
N PRO A 53 -5.85 -16.85 -18.16
CA PRO A 53 -5.05 -16.08 -17.22
C PRO A 53 -5.95 -15.09 -16.47
N LEU A 54 -5.69 -14.92 -15.17
CA LEU A 54 -6.31 -13.86 -14.39
C LEU A 54 -5.84 -12.49 -14.89
N PRO A 55 -6.65 -11.41 -14.76
CA PRO A 55 -6.19 -10.06 -15.01
C PRO A 55 -4.96 -9.73 -14.17
N GLN A 56 -4.08 -8.88 -14.71
CA GLN A 56 -2.91 -8.41 -13.98
C GLN A 56 -3.35 -7.57 -12.77
N SER A 57 -2.77 -7.86 -11.61
CA SER A 57 -3.01 -7.06 -10.41
C SER A 57 -2.39 -5.67 -10.57
N ILE A 58 -3.16 -4.64 -10.22
CA ILE A 58 -2.69 -3.26 -10.08
C ILE A 58 -2.64 -2.88 -8.61
N LEU A 59 -1.90 -1.82 -8.25
CA LEU A 59 -1.68 -1.39 -6.86
C LEU A 59 -2.88 -0.62 -6.27
N GLY A 60 -3.74 -0.07 -7.11
CA GLY A 60 -4.90 0.73 -6.73
C GLY A 60 -5.58 1.32 -7.96
N PHE A 61 -6.75 1.90 -7.78
CA PHE A 61 -7.54 2.51 -8.84
C PHE A 61 -8.14 3.86 -8.42
N PHE A 62 -7.96 4.86 -9.29
CA PHE A 62 -8.61 6.17 -9.19
C PHE A 62 -9.29 6.49 -10.53
N PRO A 63 -10.50 7.09 -10.52
CA PRO A 63 -11.24 7.36 -11.74
C PRO A 63 -10.66 8.55 -12.55
N ASN A 64 -10.05 9.51 -11.87
CA ASN A 64 -9.41 10.70 -12.46
C ASN A 64 -8.46 11.36 -11.44
N ASP A 65 -7.67 12.34 -11.89
CA ASP A 65 -6.67 13.02 -11.05
C ASP A 65 -7.29 13.93 -9.99
N GLU A 66 -8.47 14.50 -10.23
CA GLU A 66 -9.17 15.33 -9.23
C GLU A 66 -9.53 14.52 -7.97
N VAL A 67 -10.20 13.38 -8.17
CA VAL A 67 -10.52 12.45 -7.07
C VAL A 67 -9.25 11.93 -6.42
N LYS A 68 -8.22 11.61 -7.21
CA LYS A 68 -6.94 11.12 -6.71
C LYS A 68 -6.25 12.14 -5.79
N ILE A 69 -6.08 13.38 -6.25
CA ILE A 69 -5.39 14.44 -5.49
C ILE A 69 -6.16 14.74 -4.21
N ALA A 70 -7.48 14.92 -4.30
CA ALA A 70 -8.33 15.20 -3.14
C ALA A 70 -8.28 14.06 -2.12
N LEU A 71 -8.46 12.81 -2.56
CA LEU A 71 -8.49 11.65 -1.67
C LEU A 71 -7.13 11.36 -1.04
N LEU A 72 -6.03 11.44 -1.80
CA LEU A 72 -4.68 11.24 -1.24
C LEU A 72 -4.33 12.35 -0.23
N SER A 73 -4.74 13.59 -0.47
CA SER A 73 -4.56 14.70 0.47
C SER A 73 -5.33 14.45 1.77
N PHE A 74 -6.59 14.02 1.67
CA PHE A 74 -7.39 13.60 2.80
C PHE A 74 -6.72 12.46 3.58
N LEU A 75 -6.28 11.40 2.91
CA LEU A 75 -5.68 10.22 3.54
C LEU A 75 -4.36 10.54 4.24
N LYS A 76 -3.51 11.37 3.63
CA LYS A 76 -2.26 11.83 4.25
C LYS A 76 -2.53 12.57 5.55
N LEU A 77 -3.50 13.50 5.56
CA LEU A 77 -3.86 14.24 6.76
C LEU A 77 -4.54 13.34 7.79
N TYR A 78 -5.49 12.51 7.37
CA TYR A 78 -6.22 11.57 8.24
C TYR A 78 -5.25 10.63 8.96
N LEU A 79 -4.35 9.94 8.23
CA LEU A 79 -3.40 9.00 8.82
C LEU A 79 -2.36 9.70 9.70
N SER A 80 -1.91 10.91 9.32
CA SER A 80 -1.04 11.73 10.18
C SER A 80 -1.70 12.06 11.53
N ARG A 81 -2.99 12.45 11.51
CA ARG A 81 -3.79 12.68 12.72
C ARG A 81 -4.07 11.39 13.49
N TYR A 82 -4.25 10.29 12.76
CA TYR A 82 -4.48 8.96 13.34
C TYR A 82 -3.26 8.47 14.13
N ASP A 83 -2.05 8.72 13.65
CA ASP A 83 -0.82 8.30 14.31
C ASP A 83 -0.36 9.25 15.44
N SER A 84 -0.99 10.43 15.52
CA SER A 84 -0.72 11.43 16.55
C SER A 84 -1.56 11.20 17.82
N LYS A 85 -1.06 11.68 18.97
CA LYS A 85 -1.79 11.70 20.25
C LYS A 85 -2.10 13.15 20.66
N PRO A 86 -3.29 13.44 21.21
CA PRO A 86 -4.43 12.54 21.43
C PRO A 86 -5.17 12.19 20.12
N ARG A 87 -5.37 10.89 19.85
CA ARG A 87 -5.90 10.41 18.57
C ARG A 87 -7.38 10.73 18.44
N GLY A 88 -8.15 10.46 19.50
CA GLY A 88 -9.60 10.67 19.49
C GLY A 88 -9.98 12.13 19.18
N GLU A 89 -9.38 13.08 19.88
CA GLU A 89 -9.62 14.51 19.65
C GLU A 89 -9.22 14.95 18.24
N SER A 90 -8.06 14.47 17.76
CA SER A 90 -7.56 14.80 16.42
C SER A 90 -8.45 14.27 15.29
N LEU A 91 -9.17 13.16 15.53
CA LEU A 91 -10.04 12.52 14.55
C LEU A 91 -11.52 12.91 14.71
N LEU A 92 -11.92 13.51 15.83
CA LEU A 92 -13.29 13.92 16.09
C LEU A 92 -13.93 14.73 14.94
N PRO A 93 -13.23 15.70 14.30
CA PRO A 93 -13.80 16.50 13.20
C PRO A 93 -14.08 15.72 11.90
N TYR A 94 -13.48 14.53 11.73
CA TYR A 94 -13.66 13.70 10.53
C TYR A 94 -14.98 12.93 10.54
N TYR A 95 -15.62 12.83 11.70
CA TYR A 95 -16.86 12.08 11.88
C TYR A 95 -17.99 13.01 12.32
N THR A 96 -19.22 12.60 12.08
CA THR A 96 -20.45 13.30 12.46
C THR A 96 -21.28 12.46 13.41
N THR A 97 -22.41 13.00 13.87
CA THR A 97 -23.36 12.27 14.73
C THR A 97 -23.99 11.05 14.05
N VAL A 98 -24.04 11.03 12.70
CA VAL A 98 -24.60 9.91 11.93
C VAL A 98 -23.54 8.88 11.51
N SER A 99 -22.26 9.17 11.73
CA SER A 99 -21.16 8.29 11.34
C SER A 99 -21.21 6.96 12.07
N GLN A 100 -20.80 5.90 11.39
CA GLN A 100 -20.73 4.56 11.93
C GLN A 100 -19.36 3.94 11.66
N LEU A 101 -18.84 3.20 12.63
CA LEU A 101 -17.61 2.43 12.52
C LEU A 101 -17.85 0.98 12.91
N ALA A 102 -17.38 0.05 12.09
CA ALA A 102 -17.31 -1.37 12.44
C ALA A 102 -15.85 -1.83 12.43
N PHE A 103 -15.40 -2.38 13.54
CA PHE A 103 -14.06 -2.95 13.67
C PHE A 103 -14.11 -4.46 13.54
N SER A 104 -13.22 -5.04 12.75
CA SER A 104 -13.09 -6.47 12.57
C SER A 104 -11.63 -6.87 12.58
N VAL A 105 -11.36 -8.11 12.96
CA VAL A 105 -10.06 -8.72 12.72
C VAL A 105 -10.18 -9.95 11.84
N ALA A 106 -9.23 -10.09 10.91
CA ALA A 106 -9.12 -11.30 10.13
C ALA A 106 -8.69 -12.45 11.06
N PRO A 107 -9.40 -13.59 11.05
CA PRO A 107 -8.98 -14.74 11.83
C PRO A 107 -7.61 -15.23 11.34
N GLU A 108 -6.71 -15.55 12.27
CA GLU A 108 -5.43 -16.17 11.91
C GLU A 108 -5.67 -17.51 11.20
N ASN A 109 -4.99 -17.73 10.07
CA ASN A 109 -4.93 -19.04 9.44
C ASN A 109 -4.29 -20.02 10.43
N ARG A 110 -5.09 -20.91 11.03
CA ARG A 110 -4.65 -21.96 11.97
C ARG A 110 -3.74 -23.04 11.35
N LEU A 111 -3.18 -22.79 10.16
CA LEU A 111 -2.52 -23.79 9.33
C LEU A 111 -1.01 -23.92 9.54
N SER A 112 -0.39 -23.13 10.42
CA SER A 112 1.04 -23.27 10.72
C SER A 112 1.32 -22.94 12.18
N ASN A 113 1.59 -23.98 12.97
CA ASN A 113 2.07 -23.86 14.35
C ASN A 113 3.57 -23.46 14.42
N THR A 114 4.24 -23.39 13.27
CA THR A 114 5.61 -22.89 13.08
C THR A 114 5.55 -21.50 12.45
N GLN A 115 5.09 -20.49 13.19
CA GLN A 115 5.26 -19.10 12.74
C GLN A 115 6.68 -18.67 13.08
N ASN A 116 7.51 -18.52 12.06
CA ASN A 116 8.77 -17.77 12.15
C ASN A 116 8.42 -16.37 12.63
N THR A 117 8.72 -16.07 13.89
CA THR A 117 8.56 -14.73 14.44
C THR A 117 9.64 -13.86 13.82
N PHE A 118 9.24 -12.81 13.10
CA PHE A 118 10.20 -11.86 12.54
C PHE A 118 10.56 -10.86 13.63
N THR A 119 11.85 -10.61 13.83
CA THR A 119 12.36 -9.63 14.78
C THR A 119 13.58 -8.92 14.19
N ALA A 120 13.64 -7.60 14.35
CA ALA A 120 14.84 -6.82 14.04
C ALA A 120 14.97 -5.63 15.00
N ARG A 121 16.22 -5.23 15.28
CA ARG A 121 16.55 -4.02 16.02
C ARG A 121 16.99 -2.94 15.04
N VAL A 122 16.43 -1.75 15.19
CA VAL A 122 16.73 -0.56 14.39
C VAL A 122 17.07 0.57 15.34
N GLU A 123 18.20 1.22 15.11
CA GLU A 123 18.62 2.40 15.86
C GLU A 123 18.46 3.61 14.95
N ILE A 124 17.74 4.60 15.44
CA ILE A 124 17.48 5.85 14.73
C ILE A 124 18.08 6.96 15.57
N GLU A 125 19.02 7.70 14.97
CA GLU A 125 19.57 8.91 15.57
C GLU A 125 18.72 10.10 15.11
N ASN A 126 18.15 10.84 16.06
CA ASN A 126 17.42 12.05 15.73
C ASN A 126 18.41 13.18 15.38
N SER A 127 17.94 14.22 14.69
CA SER A 127 18.74 15.42 14.36
C SER A 127 19.36 16.14 15.57
N SER A 128 18.90 15.82 16.78
CA SER A 128 19.45 16.30 18.05
C SER A 128 20.54 15.39 18.65
N GLY A 129 21.01 14.37 17.93
CA GLY A 129 22.00 13.37 18.41
C GLY A 129 21.46 12.38 19.45
N GLN A 130 20.14 12.38 19.70
CA GLN A 130 19.53 11.42 20.63
C GLN A 130 19.19 10.13 19.87
N SER A 131 19.80 9.03 20.30
CA SER A 131 19.51 7.70 19.77
C SER A 131 18.23 7.12 20.36
N SER A 132 17.35 6.63 19.50
CA SER A 132 16.14 5.89 19.83
C SER A 132 16.23 4.47 19.26
N THR A 133 15.94 3.48 20.08
CA THR A 133 15.97 2.07 19.64
C THR A 133 14.55 1.58 19.37
N SER A 134 14.30 1.13 18.15
CA SER A 134 13.06 0.48 17.73
C SER A 134 13.25 -1.03 17.53
N TYR A 135 12.43 -1.83 18.21
CA TYR A 135 12.34 -3.28 18.02
C TYR A 135 11.15 -3.60 17.12
N LEU A 136 11.44 -3.92 15.85
CA LEU A 136 10.44 -4.33 14.86
C LEU A 136 10.13 -5.82 15.06
N THR A 137 8.85 -6.18 15.17
CA THR A 137 8.45 -7.58 15.37
C THR A 137 7.08 -7.93 14.80
N THR A 138 6.77 -9.22 14.75
CA THR A 138 5.42 -9.75 14.53
C THR A 138 4.90 -10.39 15.82
N SER A 139 3.60 -10.29 16.08
CA SER A 139 2.95 -11.04 17.16
C SER A 139 1.54 -11.47 16.75
N ARG A 140 0.94 -12.39 17.50
CA ARG A 140 -0.47 -12.74 17.31
C ARG A 140 -1.39 -11.59 17.70
N LEU A 141 -2.58 -11.56 17.12
CA LEU A 141 -3.62 -10.63 17.57
C LEU A 141 -4.04 -10.99 19.00
N THR A 142 -4.20 -9.99 19.85
CA THR A 142 -4.52 -10.20 21.27
C THR A 142 -6.01 -10.39 21.50
N GLN A 143 -6.39 -10.91 22.67
CA GLN A 143 -7.80 -11.03 23.05
C GLN A 143 -8.55 -9.69 23.02
N ALA A 144 -7.86 -8.57 23.27
CA ALA A 144 -8.44 -7.22 23.18
C ALA A 144 -8.87 -6.84 21.75
N HIS A 145 -8.17 -7.35 20.74
CA HIS A 145 -8.59 -7.18 19.35
C HIS A 145 -9.85 -8.00 19.04
N PHE A 146 -9.87 -9.26 19.50
CA PHE A 146 -10.99 -10.17 19.26
C PHE A 146 -12.26 -9.78 20.01
N SER A 147 -12.16 -9.17 21.20
CA SER A 147 -13.33 -8.73 21.97
C SER A 147 -14.13 -7.64 21.24
N ARG A 148 -13.45 -6.79 20.47
CA ARG A 148 -14.03 -5.70 19.67
C ARG A 148 -14.40 -6.12 18.24
N SER A 149 -14.08 -7.35 17.82
CA SER A 149 -14.21 -7.80 16.44
C SER A 149 -15.63 -8.17 16.04
N ARG A 150 -16.18 -7.48 15.05
CA ARG A 150 -17.51 -7.71 14.47
C ARG A 150 -17.48 -8.70 13.31
N ASN A 151 -17.54 -9.99 13.63
CA ASN A 151 -17.69 -11.04 12.61
C ASN A 151 -19.09 -11.66 12.63
N LEU A 152 -19.93 -11.31 11.64
CA LEU A 152 -21.32 -11.80 11.55
C LEU A 152 -21.44 -13.30 11.30
N LEU A 153 -20.42 -13.93 10.72
CA LEU A 153 -20.37 -15.39 10.53
C LEU A 153 -20.14 -16.13 11.85
N ARG A 154 -19.52 -15.47 12.84
CA ARG A 154 -19.19 -16.07 14.15
C ARG A 154 -20.12 -15.63 15.27
N CYS A 155 -20.55 -14.37 15.27
CA CYS A 155 -21.47 -13.84 16.26
C CYS A 155 -22.90 -14.16 15.83
N ARG A 156 -23.63 -14.98 16.61
CA ARG A 156 -25.05 -15.30 16.36
C ARG A 156 -26.01 -14.39 17.11
N ASP A 157 -25.57 -13.80 18.23
CA ASP A 157 -26.41 -12.94 19.08
C ASP A 157 -26.71 -11.59 18.40
N GLN A 158 -27.99 -11.26 18.26
CA GLN A 158 -28.43 -10.09 17.51
C GLN A 158 -28.16 -8.77 18.24
N THR A 159 -28.24 -8.77 19.57
CA THR A 159 -27.97 -7.57 20.38
C THR A 159 -26.50 -7.21 20.27
N ARG A 160 -25.60 -8.17 20.50
CA ARG A 160 -24.16 -8.00 20.33
C ARG A 160 -23.77 -7.56 18.92
N ARG A 161 -24.43 -8.07 17.87
CA ARG A 161 -24.19 -7.62 16.47
C ARG A 161 -24.47 -6.13 16.27
N ARG A 162 -25.48 -5.58 16.96
CA ARG A 162 -25.82 -4.16 16.96
C ARG A 162 -24.84 -3.36 17.80
N ASP A 163 -24.50 -3.85 18.99
CA ASP A 163 -23.62 -3.15 19.93
C ASP A 163 -22.18 -3.04 19.44
N MET A 164 -21.73 -3.97 18.57
CA MET A 164 -20.41 -3.90 17.92
C MET A 164 -20.33 -2.88 16.76
N ILE A 165 -21.40 -2.12 16.50
CA ILE A 165 -21.36 -0.96 15.60
C ILE A 165 -21.21 0.28 16.46
N ILE A 166 -20.09 0.99 16.32
CA ILE A 166 -19.83 2.24 17.03
C ILE A 166 -20.50 3.37 16.26
N ARG A 167 -21.29 4.21 16.94
CA ARG A 167 -22.14 5.23 16.30
C ARG A 167 -21.90 6.60 16.89
N GLY A 168 -21.79 7.59 16.00
CA GLY A 168 -21.56 8.98 16.35
C GLY A 168 -20.09 9.31 16.57
N SER A 169 -19.72 10.54 16.23
CA SER A 169 -18.34 11.04 16.24
C SER A 169 -17.64 10.86 17.57
N LEU A 170 -18.30 11.14 18.70
CA LEU A 170 -17.70 11.02 20.02
C LEU A 170 -17.37 9.57 20.39
N ALA A 171 -18.28 8.63 20.14
CA ALA A 171 -18.06 7.22 20.42
C ALA A 171 -16.97 6.63 19.51
N ILE A 172 -16.94 7.05 18.23
CA ILE A 172 -15.89 6.67 17.28
C ILE A 172 -14.53 7.20 17.74
N ALA A 173 -14.44 8.48 18.08
CA ALA A 173 -13.21 9.11 18.57
C ALA A 173 -12.67 8.40 19.82
N HIS A 174 -13.55 8.13 20.79
CA HIS A 174 -13.20 7.37 21.99
C HIS A 174 -12.68 5.96 21.64
N PHE A 175 -13.43 5.23 20.81
CA PHE A 175 -13.05 3.87 20.39
C PHE A 175 -11.67 3.85 19.71
N LEU A 176 -11.40 4.81 18.82
CA LEU A 176 -10.12 4.89 18.11
C LEU A 176 -8.96 5.26 19.06
N ASP A 177 -9.19 6.10 20.06
CA ASP A 177 -8.15 6.49 21.02
C ASP A 177 -7.71 5.33 21.93
N GLU A 178 -8.63 4.41 22.24
CA GLU A 178 -8.34 3.17 22.99
C GLU A 178 -7.50 2.16 22.20
N LEU A 179 -7.46 2.25 20.86
CA LEU A 179 -6.61 1.38 20.06
C LEU A 179 -5.12 1.70 20.32
N PRO A 180 -4.20 0.72 20.18
CA PRO A 180 -2.77 0.97 20.34
C PRO A 180 -2.29 2.14 19.49
N SER A 181 -1.27 2.88 19.95
CA SER A 181 -0.60 3.89 19.12
C SER A 181 -0.06 3.26 17.84
N THR A 182 -0.08 3.99 16.73
CA THR A 182 0.24 3.46 15.41
C THR A 182 1.23 4.32 14.65
N GLU A 183 1.89 3.71 13.65
CA GLU A 183 2.71 4.39 12.65
C GLU A 183 2.49 3.72 11.29
N HIS A 184 1.70 4.35 10.41
CA HIS A 184 1.37 3.86 9.09
C HIS A 184 2.53 4.08 8.10
N GLN A 185 2.82 3.07 7.27
CA GLN A 185 3.80 3.18 6.20
C GLN A 185 3.10 3.66 4.94
N LEU A 186 3.14 4.98 4.66
CA LEU A 186 2.39 5.59 3.57
C LEU A 186 2.79 5.04 2.19
N GLU A 187 4.04 4.64 2.02
CA GLU A 187 4.54 4.00 0.81
C GLU A 187 3.97 2.59 0.55
N SER A 188 3.32 2.00 1.55
CA SER A 188 2.60 0.73 1.42
C SER A 188 1.14 0.89 1.01
N LEU A 189 0.63 2.13 0.99
CA LEU A 189 -0.79 2.41 0.84
C LEU A 189 -1.27 2.07 -0.57
N SER A 190 -2.29 1.23 -0.64
CA SER A 190 -3.10 0.92 -1.81
C SER A 190 -4.48 1.53 -1.63
N VAL A 191 -5.04 2.11 -2.69
CA VAL A 191 -6.36 2.77 -2.64
C VAL A 191 -7.15 2.40 -3.89
N ASP A 192 -8.35 1.91 -3.69
CA ASP A 192 -9.31 1.56 -4.73
C ASP A 192 -10.59 2.38 -4.54
N VAL A 193 -10.88 3.27 -5.47
CA VAL A 193 -12.13 4.02 -5.52
C VAL A 193 -13.19 3.18 -6.22
N ALA A 194 -14.14 2.65 -5.45
CA ALA A 194 -15.22 1.82 -5.97
C ALA A 194 -16.36 2.66 -6.58
N PHE A 195 -16.62 3.84 -6.02
CA PHE A 195 -17.67 4.74 -6.48
C PHE A 195 -17.31 6.19 -6.17
N HIS A 196 -17.68 7.11 -7.06
CA HIS A 196 -17.60 8.54 -6.79
C HIS A 196 -18.77 9.27 -7.46
N SER A 197 -19.19 10.38 -6.86
CA SER A 197 -20.21 11.30 -7.36
C SER A 197 -19.96 12.69 -6.79
N ALA A 198 -20.78 13.67 -7.16
CA ALA A 198 -20.72 15.01 -6.60
C ALA A 198 -20.96 15.08 -5.07
N THR A 199 -21.56 14.04 -4.48
CA THR A 199 -21.94 14.04 -3.06
C THR A 199 -21.18 13.03 -2.23
N GLN A 200 -20.59 12.01 -2.83
CA GLN A 200 -19.99 10.89 -2.09
C GLN A 200 -18.84 10.21 -2.82
N ILE A 201 -17.87 9.70 -2.05
CA ILE A 201 -16.81 8.81 -2.53
C ILE A 201 -16.80 7.55 -1.66
N VAL A 202 -16.89 6.39 -2.29
CA VAL A 202 -16.71 5.09 -1.65
C VAL A 202 -15.37 4.53 -2.12
N PHE A 203 -14.47 4.29 -1.16
CA PHE A 203 -13.16 3.77 -1.46
C PHE A 203 -12.71 2.77 -0.41
N THR A 204 -11.78 1.92 -0.79
CA THR A 204 -11.08 1.02 0.11
C THR A 204 -9.60 1.35 0.08
N MET A 205 -9.00 1.49 1.25
CA MET A 205 -7.56 1.63 1.40
C MET A 205 -7.00 0.45 2.18
N GLY A 206 -5.75 0.09 1.89
CA GLY A 206 -5.05 -0.94 2.64
C GLY A 206 -3.55 -0.75 2.61
N GLY A 207 -2.87 -1.33 3.60
CA GLY A 207 -1.42 -1.20 3.74
C GLY A 207 -0.93 -1.85 5.01
N VAL A 208 0.25 -1.43 5.45
CA VAL A 208 0.86 -1.88 6.71
C VAL A 208 1.07 -0.72 7.68
N PHE A 209 1.04 -1.03 8.96
CA PHE A 209 1.36 -0.09 10.03
C PHE A 209 2.04 -0.83 11.19
N TYR A 210 2.73 -0.08 12.04
CA TYR A 210 3.25 -0.58 13.31
C TYR A 210 2.32 -0.20 14.45
N GLU A 211 1.96 -1.16 15.31
CA GLU A 211 1.50 -0.84 16.67
C GLU A 211 2.72 -0.49 17.52
N VAL A 212 2.75 0.71 18.09
CA VAL A 212 3.87 1.25 18.85
C VAL A 212 3.56 1.17 20.34
N SER A 213 4.45 0.51 21.08
CA SER A 213 4.39 0.45 22.55
C SER A 213 5.75 0.83 23.15
N PRO A 214 5.79 1.71 24.17
CA PRO A 214 7.04 2.00 24.87
C PRO A 214 7.53 0.74 25.57
N MET A 215 8.85 0.54 25.59
CA MET A 215 9.48 -0.56 26.28
C MET A 215 10.18 0.01 27.51
N ASN A 216 9.65 -0.30 28.69
CA ASN A 216 10.22 0.18 29.95
C ASN A 216 11.61 -0.43 30.13
N SER A 217 12.65 0.42 30.15
CA SER A 217 13.99 -0.01 30.53
C SER A 217 14.01 -0.18 32.04
N ASN A 218 13.95 -1.42 32.53
CA ASN A 218 14.11 -1.73 33.95
C ASN A 218 15.57 -1.54 34.44
N SER A 219 16.42 -0.80 33.71
CA SER A 219 17.80 -0.51 34.11
C SER A 219 17.82 0.73 35.00
N VAL A 220 18.04 0.52 36.30
CA VAL A 220 18.24 1.57 37.33
C VAL A 220 19.62 2.22 37.21
N THR A 221 20.43 1.87 36.20
CA THR A 221 21.83 2.28 36.10
C THR A 221 22.21 2.71 34.67
N SER A 222 21.68 3.83 34.19
CA SER A 222 22.34 4.65 33.17
C SER A 222 21.66 6.00 33.04
N SER A 223 22.43 7.07 33.21
CA SER A 223 22.05 8.48 33.13
C SER A 223 21.73 9.00 31.71
N SER A 224 21.49 8.11 30.75
CA SER A 224 21.01 8.43 29.40
C SER A 224 19.64 7.76 29.19
N LEU A 225 18.58 8.56 29.08
CA LEU A 225 17.24 8.07 28.71
C LEU A 225 17.23 7.65 27.22
N GLU A 226 17.76 6.47 26.91
CA GLU A 226 17.49 5.82 25.63
C GLU A 226 16.03 5.35 25.64
N LYS A 227 15.18 6.08 24.92
CA LYS A 227 13.79 5.66 24.71
C LYS A 227 13.79 4.47 23.76
N SER A 228 13.41 3.30 24.27
CA SER A 228 13.20 2.12 23.45
C SER A 228 11.71 1.87 23.22
N VAL A 229 11.37 1.51 21.98
CA VAL A 229 9.99 1.24 21.57
C VAL A 229 9.91 -0.10 20.86
N ARG A 230 8.82 -0.83 21.12
CA ARG A 230 8.44 -2.02 20.36
C ARG A 230 7.42 -1.62 19.30
N LYS A 231 7.68 -2.05 18.07
CA LYS A 231 6.84 -1.84 16.89
C LYS A 231 6.37 -3.19 16.36
N VAL A 232 5.08 -3.49 16.49
CA VAL A 232 4.48 -4.73 15.98
C VAL A 232 3.86 -4.48 14.61
N LEU A 233 4.34 -5.17 13.58
CA LEU A 233 3.83 -5.02 12.22
C LEU A 233 2.43 -5.64 12.09
N ARG A 234 1.50 -4.86 11.53
CA ARG A 234 0.12 -5.24 11.22
C ARG A 234 -0.22 -4.86 9.78
N CYS A 235 -1.25 -5.49 9.24
CA CYS A 235 -1.91 -5.07 8.02
C CYS A 235 -3.29 -4.50 8.34
N PHE A 236 -3.74 -3.56 7.51
CA PHE A 236 -5.09 -3.07 7.57
C PHE A 236 -5.75 -2.99 6.21
N THR A 237 -7.07 -3.01 6.26
CA THR A 237 -7.96 -2.57 5.18
C THR A 237 -9.06 -1.74 5.80
N ARG A 238 -9.36 -0.59 5.20
CA ARG A 238 -10.47 0.29 5.59
C ARG A 238 -11.30 0.64 4.38
N THR A 239 -12.59 0.33 4.44
CA THR A 239 -13.55 0.81 3.45
C THR A 239 -14.31 1.97 4.05
N MET A 240 -14.25 3.12 3.38
CA MET A 240 -14.86 4.35 3.86
C MET A 240 -15.83 4.94 2.84
N ILE A 241 -16.84 5.63 3.36
CA ILE A 241 -17.71 6.49 2.57
C ILE A 241 -17.51 7.93 3.06
N LEU A 242 -17.00 8.79 2.17
CA LEU A 242 -16.88 10.23 2.40
C LEU A 242 -18.08 10.93 1.78
N VAL A 243 -18.60 11.95 2.48
CA VAL A 243 -19.63 12.84 1.96
C VAL A 243 -19.09 14.23 1.66
N ALA A 244 -19.58 14.83 0.59
CA ALA A 244 -19.31 16.21 0.20
C ALA A 244 -20.53 17.11 0.49
N PRO A 245 -20.31 18.41 0.77
CA PRO A 245 -19.03 19.03 1.09
C PRO A 245 -18.53 18.63 2.49
N GLY A 246 -17.25 18.83 2.78
CA GLY A 246 -16.67 18.66 4.12
C GLY A 246 -15.85 17.39 4.31
N GLY A 247 -16.03 16.35 3.49
CA GLY A 247 -15.18 15.15 3.52
C GLY A 247 -15.34 14.34 4.80
N HIS A 248 -16.52 14.38 5.43
CA HIS A 248 -16.79 13.61 6.63
C HIS A 248 -16.96 12.13 6.30
N VAL A 249 -16.46 11.27 7.17
CA VAL A 249 -16.60 9.81 7.07
C VAL A 249 -17.93 9.39 7.65
N ILE A 250 -18.87 8.91 6.85
CA ILE A 250 -20.18 8.42 7.34
C ILE A 250 -20.18 6.93 7.67
N GLN A 251 -19.33 6.15 7.01
CA GLN A 251 -19.15 4.72 7.23
C GLN A 251 -17.66 4.41 7.20
N ASP A 252 -17.18 3.66 8.19
CA ASP A 252 -15.78 3.23 8.34
C ASP A 252 -15.74 1.75 8.74
N ASP A 253 -15.50 0.87 7.77
CA ASP A 253 -15.33 -0.55 8.01
C ASP A 253 -13.83 -0.86 8.11
N TYR A 254 -13.34 -1.07 9.34
CA TYR A 254 -11.92 -1.23 9.64
C TYR A 254 -11.57 -2.67 9.97
N ILE A 255 -10.69 -3.25 9.16
CA ILE A 255 -10.18 -4.61 9.32
C ILE A 255 -8.69 -4.57 9.65
N VAL A 256 -8.29 -5.25 10.73
CA VAL A 256 -6.88 -5.48 11.09
C VAL A 256 -6.53 -6.96 10.94
N SER A 257 -5.32 -7.24 10.45
CA SER A 257 -4.81 -8.59 10.26
C SER A 257 -3.30 -8.67 10.49
N ASN A 258 -2.77 -9.90 10.60
CA ASN A 258 -1.34 -10.11 10.62
C ASN A 258 -0.75 -10.06 9.21
N PRO A 259 0.49 -9.56 9.06
CA PRO A 259 1.17 -9.51 7.77
C PRO A 259 1.51 -10.89 7.23
N SER A 260 1.60 -10.98 5.89
CA SER A 260 2.18 -12.13 5.21
C SER A 260 3.69 -12.19 5.41
N THR A 261 4.29 -13.36 5.18
CA THR A 261 5.74 -13.54 5.26
C THR A 261 6.53 -12.59 4.33
N SER A 262 6.01 -12.27 3.14
CA SER A 262 6.66 -11.34 2.22
C SER A 262 6.65 -9.91 2.76
N LEU A 263 5.54 -9.48 3.37
CA LEU A 263 5.45 -8.18 4.03
C LEU A 263 6.36 -8.11 5.25
N CYS A 264 6.46 -9.18 6.05
CA CYS A 264 7.40 -9.22 7.16
C CYS A 264 8.86 -9.05 6.70
N LYS A 265 9.28 -9.73 5.63
CA LYS A 265 10.64 -9.57 5.07
C LYS A 265 10.89 -8.13 4.65
N LYS A 266 9.95 -7.53 3.90
CA LYS A 266 10.06 -6.15 3.40
C LYS A 266 10.10 -5.11 4.52
N TYR A 267 9.18 -5.19 5.48
CA TYR A 267 9.01 -4.14 6.49
C TYR A 267 9.79 -4.40 7.78
N ILE A 268 10.29 -5.62 8.05
CA ILE A 268 11.11 -5.88 9.25
C ILE A 268 12.58 -6.08 8.85
N THR A 269 12.86 -7.05 7.99
CA THR A 269 14.23 -7.45 7.66
C THR A 269 14.92 -6.40 6.78
N GLU A 270 14.32 -6.01 5.66
CA GLU A 270 14.92 -5.06 4.74
C GLU A 270 15.01 -3.65 5.34
N MET A 271 14.01 -3.21 6.12
CA MET A 271 14.09 -1.93 6.84
C MET A 271 15.27 -1.90 7.80
N ALA A 272 15.50 -2.97 8.58
CA ALA A 272 16.65 -3.04 9.48
C ALA A 272 17.99 -3.04 8.73
N THR A 273 18.07 -3.71 7.58
CA THR A 273 19.28 -3.67 6.73
C THR A 273 19.55 -2.26 6.19
N LYS A 274 18.51 -1.54 5.74
CA LYS A 274 18.64 -0.17 5.25
C LYS A 274 19.18 0.78 6.32
N CYS A 275 18.67 0.70 7.54
CA CYS A 275 19.15 1.53 8.65
C CYS A 275 20.61 1.22 9.04
N LYS A 276 21.04 -0.05 8.97
CA LYS A 276 22.44 -0.42 9.23
C LYS A 276 23.39 0.14 8.17
N LEU A 277 22.96 0.18 6.91
CA LEU A 277 23.78 0.69 5.80
C LEU A 277 23.88 2.23 5.82
N GLY A 278 22.81 2.92 6.25
CA GLY A 278 22.81 4.38 6.42
C GLY A 278 23.75 4.90 7.52
N ASN A 279 24.05 4.08 8.53
CA ASN A 279 24.97 4.43 9.63
C ASN A 279 26.44 4.08 9.34
N GLN A 280 26.76 3.53 8.16
CA GLN A 280 28.15 3.35 7.73
C GLN A 280 28.55 4.51 6.82
N VAL A 281 29.14 5.55 7.41
CA VAL A 281 29.97 6.48 6.63
C VAL A 281 31.19 5.68 6.15
N PRO A 282 31.43 5.49 4.84
CA PRO A 282 32.64 4.83 4.38
C PRO A 282 33.79 5.82 4.58
N ASN A 283 34.57 5.61 5.63
CA ASN A 283 35.85 6.28 5.79
C ASN A 283 36.87 5.59 4.87
N GLN A 284 36.90 5.98 3.60
CA GLN A 284 38.02 5.68 2.69
C GLN A 284 38.33 6.90 1.80
N GLN A 285 39.45 7.54 2.10
CA GLN A 285 40.21 8.33 1.12
C GLN A 285 40.72 7.39 0.02
N ASN A 286 40.18 7.53 -1.20
CA ASN A 286 40.93 7.80 -2.44
C ASN A 286 40.10 7.51 -3.70
N SER A 287 40.18 8.47 -4.64
CA SER A 287 39.99 8.37 -6.10
C SER A 287 38.63 7.92 -6.67
N VAL A 288 37.87 8.93 -7.08
CA VAL A 288 37.06 9.07 -8.32
C VAL A 288 36.86 7.81 -9.18
N THR A 289 35.60 7.36 -9.33
CA THR A 289 34.95 7.10 -10.63
C THR A 289 33.44 6.84 -10.44
N ASN A 290 32.63 7.52 -11.26
CA ASN A 290 31.17 7.60 -11.22
C ASN A 290 30.44 6.34 -11.71
N SER A 291 29.23 6.11 -11.16
CA SER A 291 28.04 5.62 -11.88
C SER A 291 26.78 6.11 -11.13
N SER A 292 26.30 7.33 -11.41
CA SER A 292 25.24 7.69 -12.38
C SER A 292 23.85 7.09 -12.08
N LEU A 293 22.99 7.91 -11.46
CA LEU A 293 21.53 7.88 -11.63
C LEU A 293 21.07 9.29 -12.00
N ASP A 294 21.50 9.76 -13.17
CA ASP A 294 20.83 10.84 -13.88
C ASP A 294 19.65 10.22 -14.65
N ALA A 295 18.44 10.43 -14.14
CA ALA A 295 17.25 10.46 -14.97
C ALA A 295 16.90 11.94 -15.19
N PRO A 296 17.16 12.52 -16.39
CA PRO A 296 16.91 13.94 -16.66
C PRO A 296 15.44 14.35 -16.41
N ASP A 297 14.49 13.44 -16.65
CA ASP A 297 13.06 13.73 -16.58
C ASP A 297 12.53 14.11 -15.19
N ILE A 298 13.13 13.61 -14.10
CA ILE A 298 12.65 13.90 -12.73
C ILE A 298 13.12 15.29 -12.29
N LYS A 299 14.39 15.60 -12.59
CA LYS A 299 14.99 16.89 -12.25
C LYS A 299 14.33 18.02 -13.02
N ASP A 300 14.05 17.82 -14.31
CA ASP A 300 13.40 18.85 -15.13
C ASP A 300 11.96 19.13 -14.66
N ASN A 301 11.23 18.11 -14.21
CA ASN A 301 9.88 18.30 -13.65
C ASN A 301 9.92 19.08 -12.32
N ILE A 302 10.87 18.76 -11.44
CA ILE A 302 11.07 19.48 -10.18
C ILE A 302 11.46 20.95 -10.43
N VAL A 303 12.34 21.22 -11.39
CA VAL A 303 12.73 22.59 -11.77
C VAL A 303 11.53 23.35 -12.32
N LEU A 304 10.69 22.72 -13.14
CA LEU A 304 9.52 23.34 -13.73
C LEU A 304 8.46 23.68 -12.66
N GLU A 305 8.20 22.76 -11.73
CA GLU A 305 7.29 23.00 -10.60
C GLU A 305 7.81 24.10 -9.66
N PHE A 306 9.11 24.10 -9.38
CA PHE A 306 9.75 25.11 -8.52
C PHE A 306 9.71 26.51 -9.14
N SER A 307 9.97 26.61 -10.45
CA SER A 307 9.85 27.85 -11.23
C SER A 307 8.42 28.40 -11.20
N GLN A 308 7.40 27.54 -11.36
CA GLN A 308 6.00 27.96 -11.28
C GLN A 308 5.62 28.53 -9.90
N ARG A 309 6.14 27.95 -8.82
CA ARG A 309 5.82 28.39 -7.45
C ARG A 309 6.56 29.65 -7.02
N THR A 310 7.80 29.80 -7.45
CA THR A 310 8.65 30.93 -7.06
C THR A 310 8.54 32.11 -8.02
N GLY A 311 8.09 31.88 -9.26
CA GLY A 311 8.11 32.85 -10.34
C GLY A 311 9.51 33.10 -10.92
N MET A 312 10.54 32.39 -10.43
CA MET A 312 11.88 32.50 -10.99
C MET A 312 11.96 31.77 -12.33
N ASN A 313 12.83 32.23 -13.22
CA ASN A 313 13.13 31.53 -14.46
C ASN A 313 13.86 30.20 -14.19
N ILE A 314 13.91 29.36 -15.23
CA ILE A 314 14.43 27.99 -15.15
C ILE A 314 15.90 27.94 -14.68
N PRO A 315 16.83 28.78 -15.18
CA PRO A 315 18.22 28.78 -14.71
C PRO A 315 18.37 29.03 -13.21
N PHE A 316 17.71 30.06 -12.67
CA PHE A 316 17.79 30.41 -11.25
C PHE A 316 17.04 29.39 -10.37
N SER A 317 15.93 28.84 -10.86
CA SER A 317 15.21 27.75 -10.20
C SER A 317 16.10 26.51 -10.05
N LYS A 318 16.82 26.14 -11.10
CA LYS A 318 17.76 25.02 -11.08
C LYS A 318 18.93 25.28 -10.13
N GLN A 319 19.53 26.47 -10.18
CA GLN A 319 20.63 26.83 -9.28
C GLN A 319 20.19 26.77 -7.81
N CYS A 320 19.01 27.30 -7.49
CA CYS A 320 18.48 27.24 -6.13
C CYS A 320 18.27 25.79 -5.69
N LEU A 321 17.70 24.94 -6.52
CA LEU A 321 17.53 23.52 -6.20
C LEU A 321 18.88 22.79 -6.02
N ASP A 322 19.88 23.11 -6.84
CA ASP A 322 21.23 22.53 -6.72
C ASP A 322 21.91 22.90 -5.39
N GLU A 323 21.80 24.17 -4.95
CA GLU A 323 22.39 24.65 -3.69
C GLU A 323 21.78 23.98 -2.44
N TYR A 324 20.51 23.57 -2.51
CA TYR A 324 19.80 22.90 -1.41
C TYR A 324 19.66 21.38 -1.64
N GLY A 325 20.51 20.78 -2.47
CA GLY A 325 20.57 19.32 -2.64
C GLY A 325 19.29 18.70 -3.20
N TRP A 326 18.55 19.44 -4.02
CA TRP A 326 17.26 19.06 -4.62
C TRP A 326 16.11 18.85 -3.63
N ASP A 327 16.24 19.35 -2.39
CA ASP A 327 15.13 19.44 -1.44
C ASP A 327 14.25 20.67 -1.76
N THR A 328 13.15 20.41 -2.46
CA THR A 328 12.18 21.45 -2.86
C THR A 328 11.63 22.27 -1.70
N ASN A 329 11.43 21.70 -0.52
CA ASN A 329 10.85 22.42 0.62
C ASN A 329 11.89 23.33 1.28
N ALA A 330 13.13 22.83 1.42
CA ALA A 330 14.24 23.64 1.93
C ALA A 330 14.55 24.81 0.97
N ALA A 331 14.59 24.54 -0.33
CA ALA A 331 14.80 25.55 -1.36
C ALA A 331 13.68 26.61 -1.39
N LEU A 332 12.41 26.21 -1.23
CA LEU A 332 11.28 27.15 -1.16
C LEU A 332 11.35 28.05 0.07
N SER A 333 11.63 27.49 1.25
CA SER A 333 11.76 28.27 2.49
C SER A 333 12.92 29.26 2.43
N ALA A 334 14.04 28.85 1.82
CA ALA A 334 15.17 29.73 1.57
C ALA A 334 14.82 30.84 0.57
N PHE A 335 14.13 30.51 -0.52
CA PHE A 335 13.64 31.47 -1.50
C PHE A 335 12.73 32.53 -0.85
N GLU A 336 11.72 32.12 -0.07
CA GLU A 336 10.80 33.05 0.59
C GLU A 336 11.53 34.00 1.54
N THR A 337 12.52 33.49 2.27
CA THR A 337 13.37 34.28 3.17
C THR A 337 14.21 35.30 2.39
N MET A 338 14.80 34.90 1.26
CA MET A 338 15.64 35.78 0.44
C MET A 338 14.82 36.78 -0.37
N ASN A 339 13.63 36.39 -0.82
CA ASN A 339 12.69 37.24 -1.56
C ASN A 339 12.10 38.33 -0.66
N SER A 340 11.68 37.96 0.56
CA SER A 340 11.21 38.93 1.56
C SER A 340 12.32 39.88 2.02
N ALA A 341 13.58 39.42 2.04
CA ALA A 341 14.74 40.26 2.29
C ALA A 341 15.19 41.11 1.09
N GLY A 342 14.56 40.99 -0.08
CA GLY A 342 14.91 41.72 -1.30
C GLY A 342 16.29 41.39 -1.86
N LYS A 343 16.82 40.19 -1.56
CA LYS A 343 18.18 39.76 -1.92
C LYS A 343 18.27 38.94 -3.20
N ILE A 344 17.15 38.73 -3.89
CA ILE A 344 17.11 37.98 -5.14
C ILE A 344 17.32 38.95 -6.32
N PRO A 345 18.29 38.68 -7.21
CA PRO A 345 18.53 39.54 -8.37
C PRO A 345 17.28 39.65 -9.27
N PRO A 346 16.96 40.84 -9.81
CA PRO A 346 15.82 41.01 -10.72
C PRO A 346 15.86 40.10 -11.95
N GLU A 347 17.06 39.73 -12.40
CA GLU A 347 17.32 38.81 -13.52
C GLU A 347 16.79 37.40 -13.26
N ALA A 348 16.53 37.04 -12.00
CA ALA A 348 15.90 35.77 -11.66
C ALA A 348 14.42 35.71 -12.09
N PHE A 349 13.78 36.85 -12.34
CA PHE A 349 12.36 36.95 -12.68
C PHE A 349 12.11 37.43 -14.12
N SER A 350 13.17 37.66 -14.91
CA SER A 350 13.02 37.94 -16.34
C SER A 350 12.72 36.66 -17.10
N VAL A 351 11.70 36.73 -17.97
CA VAL A 351 11.20 35.64 -18.82
C VAL A 351 12.25 35.16 -19.80
#